data_AF-A0A139PDD8-F1
#
_entry.id   AF-A0A139PDD8-F1
#
_cell.length_a   1.000
_cell.length_b   1.000
_cell.length_c   1.000
_cell.angle_alpha   90.00
_cell.angle_beta   90.00
_cell.angle_gamma   90.00
#
_symmetry.space_group_name_H-M   'P 1'
#
loop_
_entity.id
_entity.type
_entity.pdbx_description
1 polymer ?
#
loop_
_entity_poly.entity_id
_entity_poly.type
_entity_poly.pdbx_seq_one_letter_code
_entity_poly.pdbx_strand_id
1 'polypeptide(L)' 'MAQIFSEMVQGKEDVRQEALGDAAFLAGVAKFPQRIKCSTLAWNAVKRMIEESEQEK' A
#
# COMPACT_ATOMS: atom_id res chain seq x y z
N MET A 1 2.99 5.05 4.99
CA MET A 1 2.36 5.01 3.65
C MET A 1 2.11 3.60 3.15
N ALA A 2 3.14 2.75 2.94
CA ALA A 2 2.95 1.38 2.40
C ALA A 2 1.96 0.52 3.21
N GLN A 3 1.98 0.61 4.55
CA GLN A 3 1.01 -0.08 5.40
C GLN A 3 -0.43 0.40 5.20
N ILE A 4 -0.65 1.72 5.16
CA ILE A 4 -1.97 2.33 4.97
C ILE A 4 -2.55 1.93 3.60
N PHE A 5 -1.72 1.96 2.55
CA PHE A 5 -2.13 1.50 1.21
C PHE A 5 -2.50 0.02 1.21
N SER A 6 -1.69 -0.83 1.86
CA SER A 6 -1.94 -2.27 1.97
C SER A 6 -3.27 -2.57 2.68
N GLU A 7 -3.59 -1.84 3.74
CA GLU A 7 -4.84 -1.97 4.49
C GLU A 7 -6.04 -1.50 3.66
N MET A 8 -5.90 -0.40 2.94
CA MET A 8 -6.93 0.14 2.04
C MET A 8 -7.30 -0.84 0.93
N VAL A 9 -6.31 -1.42 0.22
CA VAL A 9 -6.59 -2.41 -0.85
C VAL A 9 -7.09 -3.76 -0.33
N GLN A 10 -7.07 -3.98 0.99
CA GLN A 10 -7.72 -5.10 1.68
C GLN A 10 -9.13 -4.75 2.18
N GLY A 11 -9.63 -3.54 1.90
CA GLY A 11 -10.97 -3.10 2.24
C GLY A 11 -11.13 -2.53 3.65
N LYS A 12 -10.03 -2.22 4.35
CA LYS A 12 -10.09 -1.50 5.63
C LYS A 12 -10.25 -0.02 5.36
N GLU A 13 -11.11 0.66 6.11
CA GLU A 13 -11.27 2.12 6.05
C GLU A 13 -10.43 2.78 7.14
N ASP A 14 -9.75 3.88 6.80
CA ASP A 14 -8.90 4.64 7.72
C ASP A 14 -8.81 6.10 7.27
N VAL A 15 -8.94 7.04 8.20
CA VAL A 15 -8.85 8.49 7.93
C VAL A 15 -7.52 8.90 7.29
N ARG A 16 -6.45 8.13 7.53
CA ARG A 16 -5.12 8.37 6.98
C ARG A 16 -5.02 8.04 5.49
N GLN A 17 -6.05 7.45 4.89
CA GLN A 17 -6.08 7.14 3.46
C GLN A 17 -6.08 8.39 2.58
N GLU A 18 -6.58 9.52 3.07
CA GLU A 18 -6.53 10.81 2.36
C GLU A 18 -5.08 11.22 2.05
N ALA A 19 -4.12 10.83 2.90
CA ALA A 19 -2.70 11.10 2.70
C ALA A 19 -2.08 10.27 1.56
N LEU A 20 -2.78 9.25 1.03
CA LEU A 20 -2.31 8.44 -0.10
C LEU A 20 -2.41 9.18 -1.45
N GLY A 21 -3.13 10.31 -1.52
CA GLY A 21 -3.31 11.06 -2.76
C GLY A 21 -3.89 10.19 -3.87
N ASP A 22 -3.30 10.23 -5.06
CA ASP A 22 -3.78 9.46 -6.23
C ASP A 22 -3.80 7.94 -6.01
N ALA A 23 -2.99 7.43 -5.07
CA ALA A 23 -3.03 6.01 -4.76
C ALA A 23 -4.38 5.59 -4.13
N ALA A 24 -5.14 6.51 -3.53
CA ALA A 24 -6.47 6.25 -3.00
C ALA A 24 -7.49 5.82 -4.08
N PHE A 25 -7.27 6.19 -5.35
CA PHE A 25 -8.11 5.70 -6.46
C PHE A 25 -8.09 4.18 -6.60
N LEU A 26 -7.05 3.50 -6.08
CA LEU A 26 -6.95 2.05 -6.09
C LEU A 26 -7.72 1.36 -4.95
N ALA A 27 -8.45 2.09 -4.10
CA ALA A 27 -9.28 1.48 -3.04
C ALA A 27 -10.27 0.43 -3.58
N GLY A 28 -10.79 0.63 -4.79
CA GLY A 28 -11.68 -0.32 -5.46
C GLY A 28 -11.07 -1.70 -5.75
N VAL A 29 -9.73 -1.83 -5.71
CA VAL A 29 -9.02 -3.11 -5.86
C VAL A 29 -9.42 -4.12 -4.77
N ALA A 30 -9.90 -3.66 -3.61
CA ALA A 30 -10.42 -4.53 -2.55
C ALA A 30 -11.55 -5.47 -3.03
N LYS A 31 -12.29 -5.09 -4.08
CA LYS A 31 -13.33 -5.93 -4.69
C LYS A 31 -12.78 -7.04 -5.59
N PHE A 32 -11.49 -7.02 -5.91
CA PHE A 32 -10.83 -7.94 -6.84
C PHE A 32 -9.58 -8.55 -6.20
N PRO A 33 -9.72 -9.62 -5.40
CA PRO A 33 -8.60 -10.23 -4.67
C PRO A 33 -7.40 -10.61 -5.55
N GLN A 34 -7.65 -11.00 -6.81
CA GLN A 34 -6.60 -11.35 -7.77
C GLN A 34 -5.72 -10.14 -8.17
N ARG A 35 -6.20 -8.91 -7.95
CA ARG A 35 -5.50 -7.66 -8.31
C ARG A 35 -4.75 -7.03 -7.14
N ILE A 36 -4.97 -7.48 -5.91
CA ILE A 36 -4.29 -6.97 -4.70
C ILE A 36 -2.77 -7.09 -4.85
N LYS A 37 -2.28 -8.26 -5.29
CA LYS A 37 -0.83 -8.48 -5.47
C LYS A 37 -0.21 -7.53 -6.50
N CYS A 38 -0.89 -7.28 -7.62
CA CYS A 38 -0.42 -6.35 -8.64
C CYS A 38 -0.36 -4.90 -8.10
N SER A 39 -1.38 -4.48 -7.35
CA SER A 39 -1.44 -3.12 -6.80
C SER A 39 -0.42 -2.86 -5.69
N THR A 40 -0.03 -3.90 -4.94
CA THR A 40 0.89 -3.77 -3.79
C THR A 40 2.36 -3.98 -4.15
N LEU A 41 2.69 -4.40 -5.39
CA LEU A 41 4.06 -4.75 -5.80
C LEU A 41 5.06 -3.61 -5.56
N ALA A 42 4.76 -2.40 -6.05
CA ALA A 42 5.65 -1.25 -5.90
C ALA A 42 5.81 -0.83 -4.43
N TRP A 43 4.73 -0.90 -3.65
CA TRP A 43 4.75 -0.57 -2.22
C TRP A 43 5.54 -1.58 -1.39
N ASN A 44 5.51 -2.86 -1.75
CA ASN A 44 6.33 -3.89 -1.14
C ASN A 44 7.82 -3.66 -1.43
N ALA A 45 8.16 -3.24 -2.65
CA ALA A 45 9.53 -2.88 -3.01
C ALA A 45 10.03 -1.67 -2.20
N VAL A 46 9.23 -0.61 -2.10
CA VAL A 46 9.57 0.59 -1.30
C VAL A 46 9.73 0.23 0.18
N LYS A 47 8.83 -0.59 0.74
CA LYS A 47 8.93 -1.06 2.13
C LYS A 47 10.27 -1.77 2.36
N ARG A 48 10.62 -2.71 1.49
CA ARG A 48 11.87 -3.46 1.58
C ARG A 48 13.10 -2.55 1.47
N MET A 49 13.10 -1.61 0.53
CA MET A 49 14.19 -0.64 0.36
C MET A 49 14.42 0.19 1.62
N ILE A 50 13.35 0.64 2.30
CA ILE A 50 13.45 1.39 3.55
C ILE A 50 13.99 0.50 4.68
N GLU A 51 13.49 -0.73 4.79
CA GLU A 51 13.97 -1.71 5.78
C GLU A 51 15.46 -2.02 5.61
N GLU A 52 15.93 -2.18 4.37
CA GLU A 52 17.35 -2.39 4.05
C GLU A 52 18.18 -1.13 4.36
N SER A 53 17.68 0.07 4.03
CA SER A 53 18.38 1.34 4.30
C SER A 53 18.56 1.63 5.79
N GLU A 54 17.62 1.21 6.64
CA GLU A 54 17.70 1.39 8.09
C GLU A 54 18.60 0.33 8.76
N GLN A 55 18.91 -0.78 8.08
CA GLN A 55 19.84 -1.80 8.57
C GLN A 55 21.32 -1.47 8.25
N GLU A 56 21.59 -0.55 7.33
CA GLU A 56 22.94 -0.06 6.99
C GLU A 56 23.41 1.15 7.84
N LYS A 57 22.67 1.51 8.90
CA LYS A 57 23.10 2.48 9.93
C LYS A 57 23.60 1.78 11.19
#